data_AF-A0A931VSQ4-F1
#
_entry.id   AF-A0A931VSQ4-F1
#
_cell.length_a   1.000
_cell.length_b   1.000
_cell.length_c   1.000
_cell.angle_alpha   90.00
_cell.angle_beta   90.00
_cell.angle_gamma   90.00
#
_symmetry.space_group_name_H-M   'P 1'
#
loop_
_entity.id
_entity.type
_entity.pdbx_description
1 polymer ?
#
loop_
_entity_poly.entity_id
_entity_poly.type
_entity_poly.pdbx_seq_one_letter_code
_entity_poly.pdbx_strand_id
1 'polypeptide(L)' 'ARVLAVADAYSAMTSDRPQRKALAAEEARGKIIEGAGTLFDPEIAAVLARIVEDGRGR' A
#
# COMPACT_ATOMS: atom_id res chain seq x y z
N ALA A 1 -4.59 9.47 12.73
CA ALA A 1 -4.36 9.61 11.27
C ALA A 1 -3.44 8.54 10.64
N ARG A 2 -2.95 7.51 11.36
CA ARG A 2 -1.97 6.54 10.81
C ARG A 2 -2.56 5.58 9.77
N VAL A 3 -3.79 5.10 9.98
CA VAL A 3 -4.48 4.19 9.05
C VAL A 3 -4.76 4.86 7.72
N LEU A 4 -5.30 6.08 7.75
CA LEU A 4 -5.60 6.84 6.53
C LEU A 4 -4.35 7.15 5.71
N ALA A 5 -3.21 7.43 6.34
CA ALA A 5 -1.97 7.68 5.63
C ALA A 5 -1.52 6.48 4.77
N VAL A 6 -1.60 5.27 5.33
CA VAL A 6 -1.24 4.03 4.60
C VAL A 6 -2.27 3.74 3.50
N ALA A 7 -3.57 3.89 3.80
CA ALA A 7 -4.63 3.67 2.83
C ALA A 7 -4.56 4.65 1.65
N ASP A 8 -4.33 5.93 1.91
CA ASP A 8 -4.22 6.97 0.88
C ASP A 8 -2.97 6.74 0.02
N ALA A 9 -1.83 6.42 0.63
CA ALA A 9 -0.62 6.07 -0.11
C ALA A 9 -0.83 4.85 -1.02
N TYR A 10 -1.47 3.79 -0.50
CA TYR A 10 -1.76 2.60 -1.29
C TYR A 10 -2.73 2.89 -2.45
N SER A 11 -3.81 3.64 -2.20
CA SER A 11 -4.76 4.07 -3.23
C SER A 11 -4.09 4.95 -4.28
N ALA A 12 -3.22 5.87 -3.86
CA ALA A 12 -2.44 6.73 -4.74
C ALA A 12 -1.53 5.91 -5.67
N MET A 13 -0.94 4.82 -5.15
CA MET A 13 -0.06 3.93 -5.90
C MET A 13 -0.82 3.04 -6.90
N THR A 14 -2.01 2.58 -6.55
CA THR A 14 -2.80 1.62 -7.33
C THR A 14 -3.85 2.23 -8.25
N SER A 15 -4.01 3.56 -8.23
CA SER A 15 -4.90 4.29 -9.14
C SER A 15 -4.11 4.94 -10.28
N ASP A 16 -4.68 4.91 -11.49
CA ASP A 16 -4.16 5.67 -12.62
C ASP A 16 -4.29 7.17 -12.36
N ARG A 17 -3.26 7.92 -12.77
CA ARG A 17 -3.22 9.38 -12.74
C ARG A 17 -2.82 9.90 -14.12
N PRO A 18 -3.18 11.14 -14.50
CA PRO A 18 -2.90 11.68 -15.84
C PRO A 18 -1.43 11.57 -16.30
N GLN A 19 -0.48 11.49 -15.36
CA GLN A 19 0.96 11.45 -15.61
C GLN A 19 1.63 10.15 -15.15
N ARG A 20 0.88 9.19 -14.58
CA ARG A 20 1.45 7.99 -13.96
C ARG A 20 0.47 6.82 -14.01
N LYS A 21 0.93 5.69 -14.54
CA LYS A 21 0.17 4.45 -14.48
C LYS A 21 0.10 3.90 -13.05
N ALA A 22 -1.00 3.24 -12.73
CA ALA A 22 -1.15 2.46 -11.52
C ALA A 22 -0.03 1.41 -11.40
N LEU A 23 0.46 1.21 -10.17
CA LEU A 23 1.33 0.08 -9.86
C LEU A 23 0.50 -1.18 -9.71
N ALA A 24 1.12 -2.33 -9.97
CA ALA A 24 0.56 -3.61 -9.55
C ALA A 24 0.42 -3.66 -8.02
N ALA A 25 -0.60 -4.36 -7.53
CA ALA A 25 -0.86 -4.51 -6.10
C ALA A 25 0.37 -4.99 -5.31
N GLU A 26 1.17 -5.93 -5.84
CA GLU A 26 2.41 -6.39 -5.18
C GLU A 26 3.46 -5.31 -5.09
N GLU A 27 3.61 -4.51 -6.13
CA GLU A 27 4.61 -3.46 -6.16
C GLU A 27 4.23 -2.34 -5.18
N ALA A 28 2.94 -1.98 -5.13
CA ALA A 28 2.43 -1.06 -4.12
C ALA A 28 2.58 -1.62 -2.69
N ARG A 29 2.30 -2.91 -2.48
CA ARG A 29 2.51 -3.62 -1.21
C ARG A 29 3.97 -3.58 -0.78
N GLY A 30 4.89 -3.90 -1.69
CA GLY A 30 6.33 -3.84 -1.45
C GLY A 30 6.78 -2.47 -0.96
N LYS A 31 6.33 -1.39 -1.61
CA LYS A 31 6.65 -0.01 -1.21
C LYS A 31 6.11 0.37 0.18
N ILE A 32 4.92 -0.11 0.54
CA ILE A 32 4.39 0.10 1.90
C ILE A 32 5.25 -0.62 2.95
N ILE A 33 5.68 -1.85 2.66
CA ILE A 33 6.55 -2.62 3.56
C ILE A 33 7.93 -1.97 3.70
N GLU A 34 8.53 -1.53 2.60
CA GLU A 34 9.82 -0.82 2.61
C GLU A 34 9.77 0.48 3.44
N GLY A 35 8.64 1.18 3.43
CA GLY A 35 8.41 2.39 4.21
C GLY A 35 8.00 2.16 5.67
N ALA A 36 7.86 0.91 6.12
CA ALA A 36 7.44 0.58 7.48
C ALA A 36 8.48 1.07 8.52
N GLY A 37 8.00 1.74 9.57
CA GLY A 37 8.85 2.27 10.65
C GLY A 37 9.52 3.60 10.32
N THR A 38 9.36 4.12 9.11
CA THR A 38 9.88 5.43 8.69
C THR A 38 8.75 6.34 8.21
N LEU A 39 8.09 5.97 7.12
CA LEU A 39 6.98 6.71 6.52
C LEU A 39 5.62 6.22 7.02
N PHE A 40 5.56 4.93 7.35
CA PHE A 40 4.34 4.26 7.77
C PHE A 40 4.51 3.62 9.12
N ASP A 41 3.40 3.52 9.83
CA ASP A 41 3.35 2.70 11.03
C ASP A 41 3.61 1.22 10.68
N PRO A 42 4.57 0.54 11.34
CA PRO A 42 4.90 -0.86 11.03
C PRO A 42 3.71 -1.82 11.16
N GLU A 43 2.87 -1.65 12.19
CA GLU A 43 1.75 -2.55 12.43
C GLU A 43 0.69 -2.41 11.33
N ILE A 44 0.35 -1.17 10.97
CA ILE A 44 -0.62 -0.90 9.90
C ILE A 44 -0.07 -1.32 8.53
N ALA A 45 1.20 -1.08 8.25
CA ALA A 45 1.85 -1.53 7.01
C ALA A 45 1.77 -3.06 6.87
N ALA A 46 2.04 -3.80 7.95
CA ALA A 46 1.92 -5.26 7.97
C ALA A 46 0.48 -5.75 7.78
N VAL A 47 -0.52 -5.08 8.39
CA VAL A 47 -1.94 -5.41 8.21
C VAL A 47 -2.36 -5.20 6.75
N LEU A 48 -2.03 -4.05 6.15
CA LEU A 48 -2.36 -3.79 4.74
C LEU A 48 -1.69 -4.81 3.82
N ALA A 49 -0.42 -5.13 4.05
CA ALA A 49 0.30 -6.12 3.25
C ALA A 49 -0.38 -7.49 3.25
N ARG A 50 -0.89 -7.95 4.40
CA ARG A 50 -1.66 -9.19 4.50
C ARG A 50 -2.97 -9.13 3.74
N ILE A 51 -3.74 -8.05 3.91
CA ILE A 51 -5.03 -7.88 3.22
C ILE A 51 -4.87 -7.92 1.70
N VAL A 52 -3.82 -7.27 1.16
CA VAL A 52 -3.54 -7.22 -0.28
C VAL A 52 -3.15 -8.60 -0.82
N GLU A 53 -2.37 -9.36 -0.06
CA GLU A 53 -1.97 -10.73 -0.40
C GLU A 53 -3.18 -11.69 -0.42
N ASP A 54 -4.05 -11.62 0.60
CA ASP A 54 -5.26 -12.44 0.70
C ASP A 54 -6.30 -12.10 -0.39
N GLY A 55 -6.37 -10.83 -0.82
CA GLY A 55 -7.28 -10.36 -1.86
C GLY A 55 -6.97 -10.90 -3.26
N ARG A 56 -5.75 -11.40 -3.51
CA ARG A 56 -5.36 -12.02 -4.78
C ARG A 56 -5.78 -13.49 -4.93
N GLY A 57 -6.19 -14.13 -3.84
CA GLY A 57 -6.63 -15.53 -3.82
C GLY A 57 -8.14 -15.74 -4.02
N ARG A 58 -8.91 -14.67 -4.26
CA ARG A 58 -10.36 -14.71 -4.51
C ARG A 58 -10.71 -14.43 -5.96
#